data_AF-A0A140E4S0-F1
#
_entry.id   AF-A0A140E4S0-F1
#
_cell.length_a   1.000
_cell.length_b   1.000
_cell.length_c   1.000
_cell.angle_alpha   90.00
_cell.angle_beta   90.00
_cell.angle_gamma   90.00
#
_symmetry.space_group_name_H-M   'P 1'
#
loop_
_entity.id
_entity.type
_entity.pdbx_description
1 polymer ?
#
loop_
_entity_poly.entity_id
_entity_poly.type
_entity_poly.pdbx_seq_one_letter_code
_entity_poly.pdbx_strand_id
1 'polypeptide(L)'
;MATIFKGYRPRVARQMASDDKQLSRWLSTATFAKTNNGYWMAWHANATDRFLILPPEGSSDKECQWIESWEGDYTVDMAFDYVESGRFEQDEPFVLNLFIQDPVTGEWH
;
A
#
# COMPACT_ATOMS: atom_id res chain seq x y z
N MET A 1 -1.17 -12.03 -10.66
CA MET A 1 -2.49 -11.43 -10.42
C MET A 1 -2.69 -11.36 -8.90
N ALA A 2 -2.67 -10.16 -8.32
CA ALA A 2 -2.80 -9.98 -6.87
C ALA A 2 -4.08 -10.65 -6.34
N THR A 3 -4.00 -11.27 -5.16
CA THR A 3 -5.17 -11.90 -4.53
C THR A 3 -5.77 -10.92 -3.54
N ILE A 4 -6.91 -10.33 -3.91
CA ILE A 4 -7.67 -9.42 -3.04
C ILE A 4 -8.51 -10.25 -2.07
N PHE A 5 -8.36 -9.99 -0.77
CA PHE A 5 -9.15 -10.64 0.26
C PHE A 5 -10.17 -9.64 0.82
N LYS A 6 -11.44 -9.78 0.41
CA LYS A 6 -12.51 -9.00 1.03
C LYS A 6 -12.71 -9.45 2.49
N GLY A 7 -12.20 -8.67 3.44
CA GLY A 7 -12.49 -8.83 4.86
C GLY A 7 -11.27 -8.78 5.79
N TYR A 8 -11.56 -8.57 7.07
CA TYR A 8 -10.58 -8.41 8.14
C TYR A 8 -9.66 -9.64 8.30
N ARG A 9 -8.35 -9.40 8.43
CA ARG A 9 -7.32 -10.43 8.62
C ARG A 9 -6.64 -10.25 9.99
N PRO A 10 -7.08 -10.92 11.07
CA PRO A 10 -6.59 -10.66 12.42
C PRO A 10 -5.08 -10.89 12.62
N ARG A 11 -4.50 -11.90 11.94
CA ARG A 11 -3.05 -12.17 12.04
C ARG A 11 -2.22 -11.08 11.36
N VAL A 12 -2.59 -10.73 10.13
CA VAL A 12 -1.93 -9.69 9.33
C VAL A 12 -2.11 -8.33 9.98
N ALA A 13 -3.32 -8.01 10.45
CA ALA A 13 -3.61 -6.76 11.14
C ALA A 13 -2.79 -6.60 12.44
N ARG A 14 -2.58 -7.69 13.20
CA ARG A 14 -1.72 -7.65 14.39
C ARG A 14 -0.26 -7.41 14.03
N GLN A 15 0.22 -8.07 12.97
CA GLN A 15 1.58 -7.89 12.47
C GLN A 15 1.79 -6.45 11.97
N MET A 16 0.82 -5.92 11.23
CA MET A 16 0.82 -4.54 10.75
C MET A 16 0.75 -3.51 11.88
N ALA A 17 -0.04 -3.78 12.91
CA ALA A 17 -0.19 -2.88 14.04
C ALA A 17 1.08 -2.80 14.89
N SER A 18 1.91 -3.86 14.96
CA SER A 18 3.10 -3.91 15.82
C SER A 18 2.82 -3.41 17.25
N ASP A 19 1.74 -3.91 17.86
CA ASP A 19 1.20 -3.50 19.17
C ASP A 19 0.66 -2.06 19.30
N ASP A 20 0.64 -1.27 18.21
CA ASP A 20 -0.03 0.02 18.16
C ASP A 20 -1.57 -0.13 18.21
N LYS A 21 -2.16 0.35 19.30
CA LYS A 21 -3.62 0.29 19.53
C LYS A 21 -4.42 1.18 18.59
N GLN A 22 -3.88 2.32 18.15
CA GLN A 22 -4.56 3.20 17.21
C GLN A 22 -4.56 2.57 15.82
N LEU A 23 -3.42 2.04 15.38
CA LEU A 23 -3.30 1.34 14.11
C LEU A 23 -4.16 0.08 14.08
N SER A 24 -4.20 -0.67 15.19
CA SER A 24 -5.07 -1.85 15.32
C SER A 24 -6.56 -1.51 15.15
N ARG A 25 -7.01 -0.36 15.67
CA ARG A 25 -8.38 0.13 15.46
C ARG A 25 -8.62 0.51 14.00
N TRP A 26 -7.69 1.22 13.37
CA TRP A 26 -7.78 1.56 11.95
C TRP A 26 -7.87 0.32 11.07
N LEU A 27 -7.07 -0.71 11.36
CA LEU A 27 -7.04 -1.98 10.62
C LEU A 27 -8.29 -2.84 10.80
N SER A 28 -9.09 -2.60 11.84
CA SER A 28 -10.29 -3.40 12.14
C SER A 28 -11.39 -3.31 11.06
N THR A 29 -11.40 -2.21 10.29
CA THR A 29 -12.34 -1.98 9.20
C THR A 29 -11.66 -1.84 7.83
N ALA A 30 -10.36 -2.10 7.76
CA ALA A 30 -9.60 -2.04 6.52
C ALA A 30 -9.88 -3.25 5.62
N THR A 31 -9.71 -3.05 4.32
CA THR A 31 -9.62 -4.09 3.29
C THR A 31 -8.17 -4.54 3.20
N PHE A 32 -7.96 -5.84 2.99
CA PHE A 32 -6.62 -6.43 2.88
C PHE A 32 -6.42 -7.11 1.54
N ALA A 33 -5.20 -7.10 1.04
CA ALA A 33 -4.81 -7.90 -0.09
C ALA A 33 -3.37 -8.35 0.00
N LYS A 34 -3.05 -9.41 -0.74
CA LYS A 34 -1.69 -9.89 -0.90
C LYS A 34 -1.28 -9.76 -2.36
N THR A 35 -0.17 -9.09 -2.60
CA THR A 35 0.44 -8.93 -3.92
C THR A 35 1.14 -10.22 -4.35
N ASN A 36 1.50 -10.32 -5.63
CA ASN A 36 2.24 -11.47 -6.16
C ASN A 36 3.65 -11.61 -5.58
N ASN A 37 4.33 -10.49 -5.30
CA ASN A 37 5.64 -10.46 -4.65
C ASN A 37 5.57 -10.68 -3.11
N GLY A 38 4.37 -10.94 -2.58
CA GLY A 38 4.18 -11.41 -1.20
C GLY A 38 3.95 -10.32 -0.16
N TYR A 39 3.91 -9.05 -0.58
CA TYR A 39 3.52 -7.92 0.27
C TYR A 39 2.05 -8.02 0.66
N TRP A 40 1.76 -7.53 1.85
CA TRP A 40 0.39 -7.29 2.29
C TRP A 40 0.07 -5.81 2.21
N MET A 41 -1.09 -5.50 1.68
CA MET A 41 -1.62 -4.13 1.59
C MET A 41 -2.90 -4.03 2.41
N ALA A 42 -3.07 -2.92 3.13
CA ALA A 42 -4.30 -2.58 3.83
C ALA A 42 -4.74 -1.14 3.52
N TRP A 43 -6.01 -0.94 3.20
CA TRP A 43 -6.60 0.37 2.90
C TRP A 43 -8.08 0.41 3.28
N HIS A 44 -8.69 1.58 3.32
CA HIS A 44 -10.13 1.71 3.52
C HIS A 44 -10.84 1.94 2.20
N ALA A 45 -11.98 1.28 1.97
CA ALA A 45 -12.70 1.37 0.70
C ALA A 45 -13.21 2.79 0.38
N ASN A 46 -13.36 3.64 1.40
CA ASN A 46 -13.75 5.04 1.31
C ASN A 46 -12.57 6.02 1.38
N ALA A 47 -11.33 5.53 1.48
CA ALA A 47 -10.10 6.33 1.58
C ALA A 47 -8.96 5.58 0.87
N THR A 48 -8.93 5.72 -0.46
CA THR A 48 -7.89 5.14 -1.34
C THR A 48 -6.69 6.05 -1.51
N ASP A 49 -6.59 7.10 -0.69
CA ASP A 49 -5.47 8.03 -0.60
C ASP A 49 -4.33 7.48 0.27
N ARG A 50 -4.57 6.42 1.06
CA ARG A 50 -3.56 5.85 1.95
C ARG A 50 -3.60 4.32 1.99
N PHE A 51 -2.44 3.71 1.79
CA PHE A 51 -2.24 2.27 1.87
C PHE A 51 -1.15 1.97 2.90
N LEU A 52 -1.41 1.02 3.79
CA LEU A 52 -0.41 0.44 4.68
C LEU A 52 0.16 -0.81 4.04
N ILE A 53 1.48 -0.88 3.97
CA ILE A 53 2.23 -1.95 3.33
C ILE A 53 3.02 -2.70 4.38
N LEU A 54 2.85 -4.02 4.41
CA LEU A 54 3.64 -4.93 5.21
C LEU A 54 4.48 -5.79 4.25
N PRO A 55 5.81 -5.79 4.40
CA PRO A 55 6.69 -6.56 3.55
C PRO A 55 6.52 -8.09 3.73
N PRO A 56 6.93 -8.88 2.73
CA PRO A 56 6.79 -10.34 2.76
C PRO A 56 7.56 -10.96 3.93
N GLU A 57 7.07 -12.10 4.43
CA GLU A 57 7.77 -12.83 5.48
C GLU A 57 9.21 -13.19 5.02
N GLY A 58 10.21 -12.75 5.78
CA GLY A 58 11.62 -13.00 5.48
C GLY A 58 12.37 -11.84 4.82
N SER A 59 11.70 -10.71 4.52
CA SER A 59 12.38 -9.46 4.15
C SER A 59 13.28 -8.94 5.29
N SER A 60 14.32 -8.21 4.90
CA SER A 60 15.15 -7.44 5.85
C SER A 60 14.33 -6.36 6.57
N ASP A 61 13.40 -5.75 5.85
CA ASP A 61 12.49 -4.75 6.37
C ASP A 61 11.35 -5.45 7.10
N LYS A 62 11.18 -5.16 8.39
CA LYS A 62 10.09 -5.71 9.21
C LYS A 62 9.02 -4.70 9.55
N GLU A 63 9.28 -3.44 9.22
CA GLU A 63 8.40 -2.33 9.56
C GLU A 63 7.37 -2.12 8.46
N CYS A 64 6.16 -1.74 8.87
CA CYS A 64 5.14 -1.35 7.92
C CYS A 64 5.40 0.05 7.43
N GLN A 65 5.12 0.27 6.16
CA GLN A 65 5.34 1.54 5.49
C GLN A 65 4.01 2.06 4.94
N TRP A 66 3.84 3.37 4.99
CA TRP A 66 2.67 4.02 4.42
C TRP A 66 2.98 4.50 3.02
N ILE A 67 2.07 4.18 2.09
CA ILE A 67 1.96 4.85 0.80
C ILE A 67 0.83 5.86 0.94
N GLU A 68 1.17 7.15 0.91
CA GLU A 68 0.20 8.24 0.90
C GLU A 68 0.23 8.92 -0.48
N SER A 69 -0.94 9.07 -1.07
CA SER A 69 -1.16 9.84 -2.29
C SER A 69 -1.54 11.28 -1.91
N TRP A 70 -0.85 12.25 -2.51
CA TRP A 70 -1.08 13.67 -2.27
C TRP A 70 -1.87 14.35 -3.39
N GLU A 71 -1.93 13.74 -4.59
CA GLU A 71 -2.64 14.29 -5.75
C GLU A 71 -3.62 13.28 -6.33
N GLY A 72 -4.88 13.68 -6.46
CA GLY A 72 -6.01 12.79 -6.69
C GLY A 72 -6.05 12.23 -8.11
N ASP A 73 -5.76 10.93 -8.23
CA ASP A 73 -6.44 9.94 -9.09
C ASP A 73 -5.87 8.52 -8.83
N TYR A 74 -5.43 8.26 -7.59
CA TYR A 74 -4.82 6.98 -7.24
C TYR A 74 -5.89 5.91 -7.08
N THR A 75 -5.84 4.93 -7.97
CA THR A 75 -6.66 3.73 -7.88
C THR A 75 -5.93 2.67 -7.07
N VAL A 76 -6.72 1.76 -6.49
CA VAL A 76 -6.20 0.57 -5.81
C VAL A 76 -5.30 -0.24 -6.76
N ASP A 77 -5.66 -0.33 -8.05
CA ASP A 77 -4.88 -1.05 -9.06
C ASP A 77 -3.50 -0.44 -9.29
N MET A 78 -3.40 0.90 -9.33
CA MET A 78 -2.09 1.58 -9.43
C MET A 78 -1.20 1.33 -8.21
N ALA A 79 -1.80 1.25 -7.00
CA ALA A 79 -1.05 0.91 -5.80
C ALA A 79 -0.53 -0.53 -5.85
N PHE A 80 -1.33 -1.47 -6.36
CA PHE A 80 -0.87 -2.84 -6.61
C PHE A 80 0.28 -2.88 -7.61
N ASP A 81 0.13 -2.22 -8.76
CA ASP A 81 1.15 -2.21 -9.80
C ASP A 81 2.46 -1.59 -9.29
N TYR A 82 2.40 -0.52 -8.49
CA TYR A 82 3.57 0.11 -7.90
C TYR A 82 4.32 -0.85 -6.97
N VAL A 83 3.61 -1.52 -6.05
CA VAL A 83 4.22 -2.48 -5.11
C VAL A 83 4.73 -3.71 -5.85
N GLU A 84 3.98 -4.24 -6.82
CA GLU A 84 4.37 -5.42 -7.59
C GLU A 84 5.55 -5.16 -8.54
N SER A 85 5.73 -3.92 -8.99
CA SER A 85 6.85 -3.53 -9.85
C SER A 85 8.20 -3.54 -9.12
N GLY A 86 8.21 -3.61 -7.79
CA GLY A 86 9.42 -3.53 -6.97
C GLY A 86 10.00 -2.11 -6.85
N ARG A 87 9.36 -1.10 -7.48
CA ARG A 87 9.74 0.32 -7.32
C ARG A 87 9.65 0.77 -5.87
N PHE A 88 8.65 0.26 -5.16
CA PHE A 88 8.46 0.46 -3.72
C PHE A 88 9.71 0.11 -2.87
N GLU A 89 10.53 -0.85 -3.29
CA GLU A 89 11.74 -1.26 -2.58
C GLU A 89 12.98 -0.42 -2.95
N GLN A 90 12.94 0.29 -4.08
CA GLN A 90 14.07 1.00 -4.66
C GLN A 90 14.04 2.51 -4.36
N ASP A 91 12.86 3.06 -4.10
CA ASP A 91 12.68 4.46 -3.73
C ASP A 91 12.85 4.60 -2.20
N GLU A 92 13.83 5.40 -1.72
CA GLU A 92 13.89 5.86 -0.31
C GLU A 92 12.53 6.43 0.12
N PRO A 93 12.12 6.39 1.42
CA PRO A 93 10.74 6.66 1.87
C PRO A 93 10.19 7.96 1.29
N PHE A 94 9.54 7.83 0.13
CA PHE A 94 9.08 8.95 -0.67
C PHE A 94 7.56 9.01 -0.49
N VAL A 95 7.10 10.18 -0.09
CA VAL A 95 5.80 10.66 -0.60
C VAL A 95 5.84 10.43 -2.11
N LEU A 96 4.99 9.55 -2.63
CA LEU A 96 4.94 9.19 -4.05
C LEU A 96 4.63 10.43 -4.90
N ASN A 97 5.65 11.21 -5.23
CA ASN A 97 5.63 12.16 -6.33
C ASN A 97 5.92 11.37 -7.61
N LEU A 98 4.96 10.53 -7.99
CA LEU A 98 4.88 10.01 -9.35
C LEU A 98 4.47 11.20 -10.22
N PHE A 99 5.45 11.87 -10.81
CA PHE A 99 5.21 12.75 -11.95
C PHE A 99 4.51 11.91 -13.03
N ILE A 100 3.19 12.03 -13.14
CA ILE A 100 2.42 11.42 -14.22
C ILE A 100 2.61 12.31 -15.43
N GLN A 101 3.32 11.80 -16.43
CA GLN A 101 3.37 12.45 -17.73
C GLN A 101 1.96 12.46 -18.33
N ASP A 102 1.45 13.66 -18.64
CA ASP A 102 0.18 13.79 -19.34
C ASP A 102 0.28 13.10 -20.72
N PRO A 103 -0.49 12.03 -20.98
CA PRO A 103 -0.37 11.25 -22.21
C PRO A 103 -0.85 12.00 -23.46
N VAL A 104 -1.47 13.18 -23.29
CA VAL A 104 -1.97 14.03 -24.37
C VAL A 104 -0.96 15.12 -24.72
N THR A 105 -0.28 15.70 -23.73
CA THR A 105 0.59 16.87 -23.92
C THR A 105 2.09 16.55 -23.82
N GLY A 106 2.47 15.46 -23.16
CA GLY A 106 3.86 15.04 -22.98
C GLY A 106 4.66 15.88 -21.98
N GLU A 107 4.02 16.81 -21.28
CA GLU A 107 4.67 17.66 -20.27
C GLU A 107 4.71 16.99 -18.89
N TRP A 108 5.73 17.38 -18.10
CA TRP A 108 5.93 16.91 -16.73
C TRP A 108 5.36 17.95 -15.77
N HIS A 109 4.42 17.54 -14.90
CA HIS A 109 3.86 18.35 -13.82
C HIS A 109 4.22 17.76 -12.47
#